data_AF-A0A3D1VNE4-F1
#
_entry.id   AF-A0A3D1VNE4-F1
#
_cell.length_a   1.000
_cell.length_b   1.000
_cell.length_c   1.000
_cell.angle_alpha   90.00
_cell.angle_beta   90.00
_cell.angle_gamma   90.00
#
_symmetry.space_group_name_H-M   'P 1'
#
loop_
_entity.id
_entity.type
_entity.pdbx_description
1 polymer ?
#
loop_
_entity_poly.entity_id
_entity_poly.type
_entity_poly.pdbx_seq_one_letter_code
_entity_poly.pdbx_strand_id
1 'polypeptide(L)'
;GDPQAIDFILDAACLSDMLFTAENCGCPFLSQWVKWKIDSSNLIAILRGKRMGKVASFFERVLTDGGYLQKAELIETLLFSEQEEVKQLLGRSVYADANIDTSEPVACEKSFQAWRESMITDALQLVYGPQVIVGYLMRKTDELRKARVIVALKGRGLPSENIQKVL
;
A
#
# COMPACT_ATOMS: atom_id res chain seq x y z
N GLY A 1 18.05 11.85 17.88
CA GLY A 1 17.23 10.75 17.33
C GLY A 1 16.87 11.12 15.91
N ASP A 2 16.82 10.15 15.00
CA ASP A 2 16.36 10.36 13.63
C ASP A 2 14.82 10.44 13.63
N PRO A 3 14.20 11.59 13.33
CA PRO A 3 12.74 11.74 13.34
C PRO A 3 12.04 10.74 12.41
N GLN A 4 12.67 10.39 11.27
CA GLN A 4 12.10 9.43 10.33
C GLN A 4 11.96 8.04 10.96
N ALA A 5 12.93 7.64 11.79
CA ALA A 5 12.89 6.36 12.47
C ALA A 5 11.73 6.27 13.47
N ILE A 6 11.35 7.39 14.09
CA ILE A 6 10.21 7.44 15.02
C ILE A 6 8.90 7.27 14.24
N ASP A 7 8.74 7.99 13.12
CA ASP A 7 7.56 7.88 12.27
C ASP A 7 7.35 6.43 11.79
N PHE A 8 8.41 5.77 11.35
CA PHE A 8 8.35 4.38 10.93
C PHE A 8 7.94 3.40 12.03
N ILE A 9 8.45 3.59 13.26
CA ILE A 9 8.07 2.75 14.40
C ILE A 9 6.59 2.96 14.74
N LEU A 10 6.11 4.20 14.72
CA LEU A 10 4.71 4.52 14.97
C LEU A 10 3.80 3.94 13.89
N ASP A 11 4.17 4.05 12.62
CA ASP A 11 3.43 3.48 11.50
C ASP A 11 3.35 1.96 11.62
N ALA A 12 4.45 1.29 11.97
CA ALA A 12 4.48 -0.16 12.15
C ALA A 12 3.61 -0.63 13.32
N ALA A 13 3.66 0.06 14.45
CA ALA A 13 2.79 -0.21 15.59
C ALA A 13 1.30 0.00 15.22
N CYS A 14 0.99 1.09 14.52
CA CYS A 14 -0.36 1.40 14.04
C CYS A 14 -0.90 0.32 13.11
N LEU A 15 -0.11 -0.11 12.12
CA LEU A 15 -0.51 -1.15 11.18
C LEU A 15 -0.70 -2.51 11.88
N SER A 16 0.14 -2.83 12.86
CA SER A 16 0.02 -4.06 13.65
C SER A 16 -1.28 -4.07 14.48
N ASP A 17 -1.61 -2.95 15.13
CA ASP A 17 -2.84 -2.80 15.90
C ASP A 17 -4.09 -2.81 15.00
N MET A 18 -4.00 -2.16 13.83
CA MET A 18 -5.05 -2.23 12.80
C MET A 18 -5.30 -3.69 12.36
N LEU A 19 -4.24 -4.48 12.18
CA LEU A 19 -4.37 -5.88 11.74
C LEU A 19 -5.02 -6.72 12.83
N PHE A 20 -4.53 -6.60 14.07
CA PHE A 20 -5.11 -7.28 15.23
C PHE A 20 -6.60 -6.96 15.40
N THR A 21 -6.97 -5.68 15.29
CA THR A 21 -8.37 -5.25 15.38
C THR A 21 -9.20 -5.81 14.22
N ALA A 22 -8.67 -5.79 12.99
CA ALA A 22 -9.36 -6.29 11.81
C ALA A 22 -9.63 -7.80 11.89
N GLU A 23 -8.67 -8.59 12.38
CA GLU A 23 -8.80 -10.03 12.56
C GLU A 23 -9.84 -10.38 13.64
N ASN A 24 -9.94 -9.56 14.69
CA ASN A 24 -10.92 -9.76 15.77
C ASN A 24 -12.32 -9.19 15.47
N CYS A 25 -12.47 -8.38 14.41
CA CYS A 25 -13.74 -7.73 14.05
C CYS A 25 -14.73 -8.69 13.36
N GLY A 26 -14.28 -9.88 12.94
CA GLY A 26 -15.12 -10.86 12.24
C GLY A 26 -15.45 -10.50 10.79
N CYS A 27 -14.73 -9.54 10.22
CA CYS A 27 -14.88 -9.10 8.82
C CYS A 27 -13.59 -9.41 8.04
N PRO A 28 -13.55 -10.52 7.27
CA PRO A 28 -12.35 -10.90 6.51
C PRO A 28 -11.87 -9.81 5.56
N PHE A 29 -12.79 -9.03 4.97
CA PHE A 29 -12.46 -7.91 4.11
C PHE A 29 -11.55 -6.87 4.79
N LEU A 30 -11.76 -6.58 6.07
CA LEU A 30 -10.90 -5.64 6.80
C LEU A 30 -9.49 -6.20 6.96
N SER A 31 -9.34 -7.47 7.31
CA SER A 31 -8.02 -8.10 7.39
C SER A 31 -7.31 -8.08 6.04
N GLN A 32 -8.02 -8.37 4.94
CA GLN A 32 -7.45 -8.32 3.59
C GLN A 32 -6.96 -6.91 3.23
N TRP A 33 -7.75 -5.89 3.56
CA TRP A 33 -7.39 -4.50 3.34
C TRP A 33 -6.15 -4.08 4.16
N VAL A 34 -6.07 -4.46 5.44
CA VAL A 34 -4.91 -4.11 6.27
C VAL A 34 -3.66 -4.85 5.80
N LYS A 35 -3.76 -6.14 5.43
CA LYS A 35 -2.64 -6.90 4.85
C LYS A 35 -2.12 -6.26 3.57
N TRP A 36 -3.02 -5.83 2.68
CA TRP A 36 -2.63 -5.03 1.51
C TRP A 36 -1.93 -3.72 1.88
N LYS A 37 -2.43 -3.02 2.91
CA LYS A 37 -1.83 -1.76 3.37
C LYS A 37 -0.41 -1.98 3.91
N ILE A 38 -0.19 -3.09 4.62
CA ILE A 38 1.13 -3.52 5.10
C ILE A 38 2.07 -3.81 3.92
N ASP A 39 1.66 -4.69 3.00
CA ASP A 39 2.52 -5.11 1.89
C ASP A 39 2.90 -3.92 0.97
N SER A 40 1.93 -3.10 0.61
CA SER A 40 2.16 -1.90 -0.21
C SER A 40 3.08 -0.89 0.48
N SER A 41 2.87 -0.63 1.78
CA SER A 41 3.73 0.26 2.57
C SER A 41 5.16 -0.29 2.64
N ASN A 42 5.32 -1.57 2.95
CA ASN A 42 6.61 -2.22 3.06
C ASN A 42 7.38 -2.18 1.73
N LEU A 43 6.74 -2.54 0.63
CA LEU A 43 7.40 -2.63 -0.68
C LEU A 43 7.85 -1.25 -1.17
N ILE A 44 7.00 -0.23 -1.02
CA ILE A 44 7.35 1.16 -1.33
C ILE A 44 8.47 1.67 -0.41
N ALA A 45 8.44 1.34 0.88
CA ALA A 45 9.48 1.71 1.83
C ALA A 45 10.83 1.12 1.45
N ILE A 46 10.89 -0.16 1.04
CA ILE A 46 12.12 -0.81 0.57
C ILE A 46 12.62 -0.14 -0.71
N LEU A 47 11.75 0.07 -1.72
CA LEU A 47 12.16 0.69 -2.98
C LEU A 47 12.71 2.12 -2.78
N ARG A 48 12.10 2.91 -1.90
CA ARG A 48 12.59 4.25 -1.53
C ARG A 48 13.89 4.17 -0.73
N GLY A 49 13.96 3.30 0.26
CA GLY A 49 15.14 3.14 1.11
C GLY A 49 16.35 2.61 0.35
N LYS A 50 16.15 1.73 -0.65
CA LYS A 50 17.20 1.25 -1.57
C LYS A 50 17.82 2.42 -2.34
N ARG A 51 17.01 3.34 -2.87
CA ARG A 51 17.49 4.58 -3.54
C ARG A 51 18.25 5.50 -2.59
N MET A 52 17.92 5.47 -1.29
CA MET A 52 18.60 6.24 -0.25
C MET A 52 19.83 5.54 0.36
N GLY A 53 20.20 4.35 -0.12
CA GLY A 53 21.34 3.59 0.39
C GLY A 53 21.17 3.03 1.81
N LYS A 54 19.93 2.77 2.25
CA LYS A 54 19.65 2.15 3.55
C LYS A 54 20.03 0.66 3.53
N VAL A 55 20.47 0.15 4.67
CA VAL A 55 20.90 -1.25 4.86
C VAL A 55 19.77 -2.15 5.37
N ALA A 56 19.90 -3.47 5.20
CA ALA A 56 18.89 -4.47 5.61
C ALA A 56 18.40 -4.29 7.06
N SER A 57 19.32 -4.05 8.00
CA SER A 57 19.01 -3.87 9.43
C SER A 57 18.10 -2.67 9.73
N PHE A 58 18.04 -1.69 8.82
CA PHE A 58 17.08 -0.59 8.92
C PHE A 58 15.65 -1.09 8.66
N PHE A 59 15.47 -1.87 7.61
CA PHE A 59 14.17 -2.41 7.20
C PHE A 59 13.64 -3.45 8.20
N GLU A 60 14.51 -4.26 8.80
CA GLU A 60 14.11 -5.17 9.87
C GLU A 60 13.44 -4.46 11.05
N ARG A 61 13.81 -3.21 11.32
CA ARG A 61 13.23 -2.41 12.41
C ARG A 61 11.98 -1.63 12.01
N VAL A 62 11.84 -1.32 10.72
CA VAL A 62 10.89 -0.35 10.19
C VAL A 62 9.69 -1.01 9.52
N LEU A 63 9.88 -2.17 8.89
CA LEU A 63 8.80 -2.85 8.18
C LEU A 63 7.85 -3.55 9.15
N THR A 64 6.59 -3.60 8.76
CA THR A 64 5.51 -4.21 9.56
C THR A 64 5.30 -5.67 9.14
N ASP A 65 5.06 -6.55 10.11
CA ASP A 65 4.72 -7.96 9.85
C ASP A 65 3.21 -8.16 9.67
N GLY A 66 2.81 -9.34 9.16
CA GLY A 66 1.42 -9.75 9.08
C GLY A 66 0.70 -9.50 7.74
N GLY A 67 1.39 -8.90 6.76
CA GLY A 67 0.94 -8.86 5.36
C GLY A 67 0.92 -10.24 4.69
N TYR A 68 0.60 -10.29 3.40
CA TYR A 68 0.68 -11.53 2.61
C TYR A 68 2.11 -11.90 2.24
N LEU A 69 2.98 -10.90 2.16
CA LEU A 69 4.39 -11.09 1.81
C LEU A 69 5.23 -11.11 3.09
N GLN A 70 6.08 -12.13 3.23
CA GLN A 70 6.93 -12.22 4.41
C GLN A 70 7.99 -11.12 4.40
N LYS A 71 8.12 -10.42 5.52
CA LYS A 71 9.07 -9.32 5.68
C LYS A 71 10.52 -9.72 5.36
N ALA A 72 10.95 -10.89 5.83
CA ALA A 72 12.30 -11.39 5.58
C ALA A 72 12.54 -11.63 4.08
N GLU A 73 11.59 -12.29 3.42
CA GLU A 73 11.65 -12.57 1.97
C GLU A 73 11.63 -11.27 1.15
N LEU A 74 10.81 -10.28 1.54
CA LEU A 74 10.82 -8.95 0.92
C LEU A 74 12.18 -8.25 1.02
N ILE A 75 12.78 -8.22 2.21
CA ILE A 75 14.09 -7.60 2.42
C ILE A 75 15.13 -8.29 1.53
N GLU A 76 15.16 -9.63 1.54
CA GLU A 76 16.12 -10.41 0.76
C GLU A 76 15.97 -10.14 -0.75
N THR A 77 14.76 -10.36 -1.29
CA THR A 77 14.53 -10.28 -2.73
C THR A 77 14.67 -8.85 -3.27
N LEU A 78 14.17 -7.82 -2.57
CA LEU A 78 14.22 -6.45 -3.09
C LEU A 78 15.59 -5.78 -2.94
N LEU A 79 16.41 -6.16 -1.95
CA LEU A 79 17.74 -5.58 -1.77
C LEU A 79 18.80 -6.29 -2.59
N PHE A 80 18.77 -7.63 -2.65
CA PHE A 80 19.88 -8.43 -3.15
C PHE A 80 19.60 -9.16 -4.47
N SER A 81 18.33 -9.37 -4.84
CA SER A 81 17.98 -10.12 -6.04
C SER A 81 17.66 -9.27 -7.28
N GLU A 82 17.56 -9.94 -8.42
CA GLU A 82 17.11 -9.36 -9.69
C GLU A 82 15.58 -9.19 -9.74
N GLN A 83 15.11 -8.34 -10.67
CA GLN A 83 13.68 -8.03 -10.83
C GLN A 83 12.81 -9.27 -11.10
N GLU A 84 13.38 -10.33 -11.68
CA GLU A 84 12.62 -11.53 -12.03
C GLU A 84 12.25 -12.36 -10.78
N GLU A 85 13.11 -12.39 -9.76
CA GLU A 85 12.79 -13.05 -8.48
C GLU A 85 11.69 -12.31 -7.74
N VAL A 86 11.66 -10.97 -7.81
CA VAL A 86 10.57 -10.15 -7.24
C VAL A 86 9.23 -10.49 -7.89
N LYS A 87 9.20 -10.71 -9.20
CA LYS A 87 7.98 -11.14 -9.90
C LYS A 87 7.55 -12.54 -9.49
N GLN A 88 8.49 -13.47 -9.29
CA GLN A 88 8.17 -14.82 -8.83
C GLN A 88 7.57 -14.81 -7.41
N LEU A 89 8.13 -13.99 -6.51
CA LEU A 89 7.60 -13.77 -5.17
C LEU A 89 6.14 -13.28 -5.23
N LEU A 90 5.89 -12.24 -6.01
CA LEU A 90 4.55 -11.69 -6.19
C LEU A 90 3.59 -12.69 -6.85
N GLY A 91 4.08 -13.47 -7.82
CA GLY A 91 3.34 -14.53 -8.51
C GLY A 91 2.91 -15.69 -7.61
N ARG A 92 3.57 -15.88 -6.47
CA ARG A 92 3.20 -16.89 -5.45
C ARG A 92 2.20 -16.37 -4.41
N SER A 93 1.94 -15.07 -4.42
CA SER A 93 1.08 -14.38 -3.46
C SER A 93 -0.31 -14.09 -4.04
N VAL A 94 -1.16 -13.43 -3.25
CA VAL A 94 -2.46 -12.89 -3.71
C VAL A 94 -2.34 -11.82 -4.82
N TYR A 95 -1.12 -11.37 -5.10
CA TYR A 95 -0.81 -10.36 -6.12
C TYR A 95 -0.43 -10.95 -7.49
N ALA A 96 -0.59 -12.26 -7.70
CA ALA A 96 -0.21 -12.92 -8.94
C ALA A 96 -0.82 -12.25 -10.19
N ASP A 97 -2.09 -11.87 -10.11
CA ASP A 97 -2.83 -11.22 -11.22
C ASP A 97 -2.71 -9.69 -11.20
N ALA A 98 -2.05 -9.12 -10.20
CA ALA A 98 -2.06 -7.67 -9.92
C ALA A 98 -1.05 -6.88 -10.77
N ASN A 99 -0.17 -7.54 -11.54
CA ASN A 99 0.89 -6.92 -12.35
C ASN A 99 1.60 -5.77 -11.62
N ILE A 100 2.10 -6.04 -10.40
CA ILE A 100 2.76 -5.03 -9.57
C ILE A 100 4.11 -4.63 -10.20
N ASP A 101 4.25 -3.36 -10.57
CA ASP A 101 5.47 -2.82 -11.14
C ASP A 101 6.43 -2.37 -10.03
N THR A 102 7.49 -3.13 -9.79
CA THR A 102 8.49 -2.84 -8.76
C THR A 102 9.71 -2.08 -9.27
N SER A 103 9.67 -1.56 -10.51
CA SER A 103 10.79 -0.80 -11.11
C SER A 103 11.04 0.54 -10.41
N GLU A 104 9.96 1.24 -10.08
CA GLU A 104 10.00 2.54 -9.41
C GLU A 104 8.99 2.61 -8.25
N PRO A 105 9.28 3.35 -7.16
CA PRO A 105 8.34 3.52 -6.06
C PRO A 105 6.97 4.06 -6.49
N VAL A 106 6.95 4.97 -7.47
CA VAL A 106 5.70 5.58 -7.97
C VAL A 106 4.90 4.61 -8.83
N ALA A 107 5.57 3.80 -9.65
CA ALA A 107 4.92 2.77 -10.46
C ALA A 107 4.31 1.69 -9.55
N CYS A 108 5.07 1.26 -8.54
CA CYS A 108 4.63 0.31 -7.53
C CYS A 108 3.38 0.80 -6.77
N GLU A 109 3.40 2.06 -6.34
CA GLU A 109 2.26 2.68 -5.66
C GLU A 109 1.00 2.68 -6.54
N LYS A 110 1.15 2.99 -7.84
CA LYS A 110 0.04 2.94 -8.80
C LYS A 110 -0.50 1.53 -8.99
N SER A 111 0.35 0.51 -9.13
CA SER A 111 -0.11 -0.87 -9.28
C SER A 111 -0.87 -1.36 -8.05
N PHE A 112 -0.37 -1.08 -6.83
CA PHE A 112 -1.10 -1.43 -5.61
C PHE A 112 -2.41 -0.66 -5.46
N GLN A 113 -2.46 0.59 -5.92
CA GLN A 113 -3.70 1.36 -5.96
C GLN A 113 -4.73 0.74 -6.92
N ALA A 114 -4.30 0.24 -8.08
CA ALA A 114 -5.18 -0.46 -9.01
C ALA A 114 -5.77 -1.74 -8.40
N TRP A 115 -4.94 -2.53 -7.71
CA TRP A 115 -5.42 -3.71 -6.98
C TRP A 115 -6.43 -3.35 -5.89
N ARG A 116 -6.18 -2.27 -5.13
CA ARG A 116 -7.12 -1.75 -4.14
C ARG A 116 -8.47 -1.34 -4.77
N GLU A 117 -8.44 -0.71 -5.93
CA GLU A 117 -9.67 -0.31 -6.62
C GLU A 117 -10.49 -1.52 -7.07
N SER A 118 -9.83 -2.61 -7.52
CA SER A 118 -10.50 -3.88 -7.80
C SER A 118 -11.20 -4.40 -6.55
N MET A 119 -10.48 -4.51 -5.43
CA MET A 119 -11.04 -4.95 -4.15
C MET A 119 -12.24 -4.12 -3.68
N ILE A 120 -12.20 -2.78 -3.84
CA ILE A 120 -13.34 -1.90 -3.52
C ILE A 120 -14.51 -2.16 -4.46
N THR A 121 -14.24 -2.33 -5.76
CA THR A 121 -15.26 -2.59 -6.77
C THR A 121 -15.97 -3.91 -6.49
N ASP A 122 -15.23 -4.97 -6.21
CA ASP A 122 -15.76 -6.29 -5.86
C ASP A 122 -16.63 -6.22 -4.59
N ALA A 123 -16.20 -5.46 -3.58
CA ALA A 123 -16.97 -5.25 -2.36
C ALA A 123 -18.30 -4.52 -2.62
N LEU A 124 -18.35 -3.59 -3.58
CA LEU A 124 -19.54 -2.82 -3.93
C LEU A 124 -20.53 -3.58 -4.85
N GLN A 125 -20.11 -4.68 -5.48
CA GLN A 125 -21.01 -5.56 -6.24
C GLN A 125 -21.90 -6.41 -5.33
N LEU A 126 -21.56 -6.53 -4.05
CA LEU A 126 -22.31 -7.31 -3.08
C LEU A 126 -23.56 -6.56 -2.63
N VAL A 127 -24.67 -7.28 -2.45
CA VAL A 127 -25.96 -6.70 -2.05
C VAL A 127 -25.98 -6.34 -0.56
N TYR A 128 -25.28 -7.11 0.27
CA TYR A 128 -25.24 -6.94 1.73
C TYR A 128 -23.88 -7.32 2.31
N GLY A 129 -23.62 -6.87 3.54
CA GLY A 129 -22.44 -7.21 4.31
C GLY A 129 -21.59 -5.99 4.71
N PRO A 130 -20.75 -6.11 5.75
CA PRO A 130 -19.92 -5.01 6.25
C PRO A 130 -18.97 -4.46 5.17
N GLN A 131 -18.50 -5.31 4.25
CA GLN A 131 -17.62 -4.92 3.16
C GLN A 131 -18.23 -3.88 2.20
N VAL A 132 -19.55 -3.86 2.02
CA VAL A 132 -20.23 -2.86 1.18
C VAL A 132 -20.10 -1.46 1.82
N ILE A 133 -20.30 -1.37 3.14
CA ILE A 133 -20.19 -0.12 3.90
C ILE A 133 -18.73 0.37 3.89
N VAL A 134 -17.79 -0.54 4.13
CA VAL A 134 -16.35 -0.21 4.12
C VAL A 134 -15.91 0.24 2.73
N GLY A 135 -16.30 -0.48 1.68
CA GLY A 135 -16.01 -0.13 0.28
C GLY A 135 -16.57 1.25 -0.09
N TYR A 136 -17.80 1.56 0.33
CA TYR A 136 -18.41 2.88 0.16
C TYR A 136 -17.61 3.98 0.88
N LEU A 137 -17.24 3.75 2.15
CA LEU A 137 -16.45 4.70 2.92
C LEU A 137 -15.08 4.96 2.29
N MET A 138 -14.42 3.92 1.79
CA MET A 138 -13.13 4.02 1.10
C MET A 138 -13.27 4.85 -0.18
N ARG A 139 -14.28 4.57 -1.01
CA ARG A 139 -14.56 5.32 -2.24
C ARG A 139 -14.83 6.80 -1.93
N LYS A 140 -15.64 7.10 -0.91
CA LYS A 140 -15.92 8.48 -0.48
C LYS A 140 -14.68 9.20 0.04
N THR A 141 -13.82 8.51 0.76
CA THR A 141 -12.55 9.07 1.22
C THR A 141 -11.64 9.42 0.04
N ASP A 142 -11.60 8.58 -0.99
CA ASP A 142 -10.81 8.84 -2.20
C ASP A 142 -11.38 10.01 -3.03
N GLU A 143 -12.71 10.12 -3.16
CA GLU A 143 -13.37 11.29 -3.77
C GLU A 143 -13.01 12.59 -3.05
N LEU A 144 -13.04 12.60 -1.71
CA LEU A 144 -12.64 13.76 -0.91
C LEU A 144 -11.16 14.11 -1.09
N ARG A 145 -10.28 13.10 -1.15
CA ARG A 145 -8.85 13.33 -1.43
C ARG A 145 -8.68 13.99 -2.79
N LYS A 146 -9.32 13.45 -3.84
CA LYS A 146 -9.28 14.00 -5.21
C LYS A 146 -9.80 15.45 -5.25
N ALA A 147 -10.93 15.72 -4.61
CA ALA A 147 -11.48 17.08 -4.52
C ALA A 147 -10.51 18.06 -3.86
N ARG A 148 -9.87 17.67 -2.75
CA ARG A 148 -8.84 18.50 -2.07
C ARG A 148 -7.65 18.80 -2.98
N VAL A 149 -7.16 17.79 -3.70
CA VAL A 149 -6.05 17.96 -4.65
C VAL A 149 -6.44 18.93 -5.77
N ILE A 150 -7.63 18.78 -6.36
CA ILE A 150 -8.13 19.69 -7.41
C ILE A 150 -8.19 21.13 -6.90
N VAL A 151 -8.76 21.36 -5.72
CA VAL A 151 -8.86 22.70 -5.13
C VAL A 151 -7.47 23.30 -4.89
N ALA A 152 -6.54 22.53 -4.34
CA ALA A 152 -5.17 22.99 -4.09
C ALA A 152 -4.42 23.33 -5.38
N LEU A 153 -4.56 22.52 -6.44
CA LEU A 153 -3.90 22.75 -7.73
C LEU A 153 -4.51 23.93 -8.50
N LYS A 154 -5.84 24.07 -8.47
CA LYS A 154 -6.52 25.24 -9.06
C LYS A 154 -6.16 26.53 -8.32
N GLY A 155 -6.05 26.50 -7.00
CA GLY A 155 -5.58 27.64 -6.19
C GLY A 155 -4.16 28.10 -6.55
N ARG A 156 -3.34 27.21 -7.13
CA ARG A 156 -1.99 27.50 -7.63
C ARG A 156 -1.96 27.90 -9.12
N GLY A 157 -3.11 27.99 -9.79
CA GLY A 157 -3.21 28.40 -11.19
C GLY A 157 -2.70 27.36 -12.21
N LEU A 158 -2.61 26.08 -11.84
CA LEU A 158 -2.16 25.04 -12.77
C LEU A 158 -3.22 24.73 -13.84
N PRO A 159 -2.81 24.47 -15.10
CA PRO A 159 -3.73 24.10 -16.18
C PRO A 159 -4.36 22.74 -15.93
N SER A 160 -5.61 22.56 -16.39
CA SER A 160 -6.43 21.36 -16.17
C SER A 160 -5.78 20.05 -16.62
N GLU A 161 -4.94 20.09 -17.66
CA GLU A 161 -4.21 18.91 -18.16
C GLU A 161 -3.22 18.34 -17.14
N ASN A 162 -2.56 19.21 -16.36
CA ASN A 162 -1.65 18.76 -15.31
C ASN A 162 -2.39 18.23 -14.09
N ILE A 163 -3.62 18.71 -13.85
CA ILE A 163 -4.49 18.21 -12.78
C ILE A 163 -4.94 16.77 -13.07
N GLN A 164 -5.29 16.46 -14.33
CA GLN A 164 -5.69 15.10 -14.72
C GLN A 164 -4.58 14.05 -14.52
N LYS A 165 -3.31 14.42 -14.67
CA LYS A 165 -2.18 13.48 -14.50
C LYS A 165 -1.93 13.08 -13.03
N VAL A 166 -2.46 13.84 -12.08
CA VAL A 166 -2.24 13.67 -10.62
C VAL A 166 -3.41 12.95 -9.95
N LEU A 167 -4.56 12.85 -10.62
CA LEU A 167 -5.81 12.24 -10.11
C LEU A 167 -5.92 10.75 -10.45
#